data_AF-A0A1Y3BH01-F1
#
_entry.id   AF-A0A1Y3BH01-F1
#
_cell.length_a   1.000
_cell.length_b   1.000
_cell.length_c   1.000
_cell.angle_alpha   90.00
_cell.angle_beta   90.00
_cell.angle_gamma   90.00
#
_symmetry.space_group_name_H-M   'P 1'
#
loop_
_entity.id
_entity.type
_entity.pdbx_description
1 polymer ?
#
loop_
_entity_poly.entity_id
_entity_poly.type
_entity_poly.pdbx_seq_one_letter_code
_entity_poly.pdbx_strand_id
1 'polypeptide(L)'
;GGDGKFAPNVTLLTLEVLQAASLKEDVVLILHQDRKDHRIMSYINRIENLTLAEQEEIVKLLCNLCGQPSTIDWLMYISEWFEENGQPNSNSRVTIRAAVHTLLNDQLTTLQRNGVYLIYNLSLKEVFEDVSIELATAVLQYMHSDLPDDQALLCLTAITRFIEISSTDVPALIKMLGPDLNKYKGKNEKMDKLLAMIDEKVAKLPSFS
;
A
#
# COMPACT_ATOMS: atom_id res chain seq x y z
N GLY A 1 24.22 -22.45 -8.18
CA GLY A 1 25.39 -23.25 -8.58
C GLY A 1 25.84 -24.03 -7.36
N GLY A 2 26.21 -25.31 -7.54
CA GLY A 2 26.59 -26.23 -6.47
C GLY A 2 25.54 -27.30 -6.20
N ASP A 3 24.40 -26.91 -5.61
CA ASP A 3 23.43 -27.86 -5.03
C ASP A 3 22.02 -27.77 -5.64
N GLY A 4 21.89 -27.27 -6.87
CA GLY A 4 20.59 -26.88 -7.44
C GLY A 4 19.95 -25.67 -6.75
N LYS A 5 20.57 -25.15 -5.68
CA LYS A 5 20.21 -23.89 -5.05
C LYS A 5 20.85 -22.73 -5.82
N PHE A 6 20.03 -21.73 -6.12
CA PHE A 6 20.50 -20.45 -6.64
C PHE A 6 21.41 -19.77 -5.61
N ALA A 7 22.29 -18.89 -6.06
CA ALA A 7 23.11 -18.11 -5.13
C ALA A 7 22.18 -17.24 -4.25
N PRO A 8 22.56 -16.92 -3.00
CA PRO A 8 21.69 -16.23 -2.05
C PRO A 8 21.13 -14.89 -2.57
N ASN A 9 21.84 -14.23 -3.46
CA ASN A 9 21.47 -12.94 -4.05
C ASN A 9 20.54 -13.05 -5.27
N VAL A 10 20.30 -14.25 -5.83
CA VAL A 10 19.51 -14.41 -7.05
C VAL A 10 18.09 -13.91 -6.86
N THR A 11 17.47 -14.16 -5.70
CA THR A 11 16.11 -13.68 -5.42
C THR A 11 16.05 -12.16 -5.45
N LEU A 12 16.99 -11.49 -4.77
CA LEU A 12 17.06 -10.03 -4.73
C LEU A 12 17.28 -9.44 -6.12
N LEU A 13 18.25 -9.96 -6.88
CA LEU A 13 18.52 -9.53 -8.26
C LEU A 13 17.31 -9.77 -9.18
N THR A 14 16.54 -10.84 -8.95
CA THR A 14 15.32 -11.10 -9.70
C THR A 14 14.25 -10.05 -9.41
N LEU A 15 14.07 -9.66 -8.14
CA LEU A 15 13.15 -8.57 -7.77
C LEU A 15 13.57 -7.23 -8.39
N GLU A 16 14.86 -6.92 -8.41
CA GLU A 16 15.39 -5.72 -9.06
C GLU A 16 15.15 -5.72 -10.58
N VAL A 17 15.32 -6.87 -11.24
CA VAL A 17 14.99 -7.03 -12.66
C VAL A 17 13.49 -6.86 -12.89
N LEU A 18 12.63 -7.44 -12.05
CA LEU A 18 11.18 -7.26 -12.13
C LEU A 18 10.77 -5.81 -11.93
N GLN A 19 11.41 -5.08 -11.01
CA GLN A 19 11.20 -3.64 -10.84
C GLN A 19 11.55 -2.87 -12.10
N ALA A 20 12.71 -3.12 -12.70
CA ALA A 20 13.08 -2.45 -13.95
C ALA A 20 12.11 -2.80 -15.10
N ALA A 21 11.67 -4.06 -15.17
CA ALA A 21 10.70 -4.52 -16.16
C ALA A 21 9.32 -3.88 -15.97
N SER A 22 8.88 -3.64 -14.72
CA SER A 22 7.58 -3.03 -14.41
C SER A 22 7.39 -1.60 -14.93
N LEU A 23 8.48 -0.95 -15.36
CA LEU A 23 8.44 0.35 -16.02
C LEU A 23 8.14 0.26 -17.53
N LYS A 24 7.99 -0.95 -18.08
CA LYS A 24 7.68 -1.19 -19.50
C LYS A 24 6.21 -1.55 -19.66
N GLU A 25 5.55 -0.94 -20.65
CA GLU A 25 4.11 -1.15 -20.92
C GLU A 25 3.73 -2.61 -21.14
N ASP A 26 4.62 -3.39 -21.78
CA ASP A 26 4.38 -4.80 -22.09
C ASP A 26 4.55 -5.75 -20.89
N VAL A 27 5.00 -5.26 -19.73
CA VAL A 27 5.18 -6.10 -18.53
C VAL A 27 3.89 -6.81 -18.14
N VAL A 28 2.73 -6.18 -18.42
CA VAL A 28 1.42 -6.76 -18.14
C VAL A 28 1.21 -8.10 -18.87
N LEU A 29 1.86 -8.33 -20.02
CA LEU A 29 1.78 -9.61 -20.72
C LEU A 29 2.39 -10.75 -19.89
N ILE A 30 3.48 -10.47 -19.18
CA ILE A 30 4.13 -11.43 -18.26
C ILE A 30 3.23 -11.64 -17.03
N LEU A 31 2.69 -10.57 -16.46
CA LEU A 31 1.77 -10.64 -15.32
C LEU A 31 0.49 -11.43 -15.63
N HIS A 32 -0.02 -11.32 -16.85
CA HIS A 32 -1.15 -12.10 -17.33
C HIS A 32 -0.82 -13.59 -17.48
N GLN A 33 0.40 -13.93 -17.89
CA GLN A 33 0.85 -15.33 -17.95
C GLN A 33 1.01 -15.92 -16.53
N ASP A 34 1.41 -15.11 -15.55
CA ASP A 34 1.52 -15.54 -14.14
C ASP A 34 0.16 -15.93 -13.53
N ARG A 35 -0.98 -15.43 -14.04
CA ARG A 35 -2.33 -15.78 -13.53
C ARG A 35 -2.65 -17.29 -13.49
N LYS A 36 -1.87 -18.13 -14.18
CA LYS A 36 -2.06 -19.58 -14.09
C LYS A 36 -1.58 -20.13 -12.74
N ASP A 37 -0.42 -19.68 -12.28
CA ASP A 37 0.30 -20.27 -11.16
C ASP A 37 0.48 -19.29 -9.99
N HIS A 38 0.15 -18.00 -10.18
CA HIS A 38 0.22 -16.89 -9.22
C HIS A 38 1.57 -16.80 -8.50
N ARG A 39 2.69 -17.14 -9.17
CA ARG A 39 3.99 -17.31 -8.51
C ARG A 39 4.49 -15.99 -7.91
N ILE A 40 4.26 -14.88 -8.61
CA ILE A 40 4.66 -13.55 -8.14
C ILE A 40 3.87 -13.20 -6.87
N MET A 41 2.55 -13.34 -6.92
CA MET A 41 1.68 -12.98 -5.80
C MET A 41 1.83 -13.93 -4.61
N SER A 42 1.98 -15.24 -4.82
CA SER A 42 2.30 -16.19 -3.74
C SER A 42 3.61 -15.87 -3.04
N TYR A 43 4.63 -15.39 -3.77
CA TYR A 43 5.89 -14.96 -3.15
C TYR A 43 5.71 -13.69 -2.33
N ILE A 44 5.02 -12.68 -2.87
CA ILE A 44 4.70 -11.43 -2.16
C ILE A 44 3.79 -11.68 -0.95
N ASN A 45 2.88 -12.65 -1.02
CA ASN A 45 1.97 -13.01 0.06
C ASN A 45 2.70 -13.43 1.36
N ARG A 46 3.97 -13.83 1.24
CA ARG A 46 4.86 -14.24 2.32
C ARG A 46 5.74 -13.10 2.86
N ILE A 47 5.50 -11.85 2.47
CA ILE A 47 6.35 -10.67 2.74
C ILE A 47 6.86 -10.58 4.18
N GLU A 48 6.02 -10.89 5.16
CA GLU A 48 6.36 -10.88 6.60
C GLU A 48 7.49 -11.85 6.98
N ASN A 49 7.66 -12.92 6.20
CA ASN A 49 8.67 -13.96 6.42
C ASN A 49 9.92 -13.81 5.53
N LEU A 50 9.99 -12.74 4.73
CA LEU A 50 11.13 -12.46 3.85
C LEU A 50 12.15 -11.56 4.54
N THR A 51 13.36 -11.49 3.99
CA THR A 51 14.38 -10.55 4.48
C THR A 51 13.96 -9.11 4.24
N LEU A 52 14.43 -8.17 5.08
CA LEU A 52 14.12 -6.74 4.91
C LEU A 52 14.51 -6.20 3.52
N ALA A 53 15.60 -6.72 2.94
CA ALA A 53 16.02 -6.37 1.58
C ALA A 53 14.99 -6.82 0.54
N GLU A 54 14.50 -8.06 0.62
CA GLU A 54 13.44 -8.56 -0.28
C GLU A 54 12.14 -7.76 -0.10
N GLN A 55 11.76 -7.43 1.15
CA GLN A 55 10.59 -6.60 1.43
C GLN A 55 10.71 -5.21 0.78
N GLU A 56 11.90 -4.60 0.84
CA GLU A 56 12.14 -3.29 0.23
C GLU A 56 12.04 -3.33 -1.31
N GLU A 57 12.56 -4.37 -1.95
CA GLU A 57 12.46 -4.55 -3.40
C GLU A 57 11.03 -4.89 -3.85
N ILE A 58 10.27 -5.63 -3.04
CA ILE A 58 8.84 -5.91 -3.29
C ILE A 58 8.01 -4.62 -3.27
N VAL A 59 8.18 -3.77 -2.26
CA VAL A 59 7.37 -2.54 -2.17
C VAL A 59 7.70 -1.56 -3.31
N LYS A 60 8.96 -1.52 -3.77
CA LYS A 60 9.36 -0.76 -4.97
C LYS A 60 8.72 -1.32 -6.24
N LEU A 61 8.68 -2.66 -6.39
CA LEU A 61 8.00 -3.32 -7.51
C LEU A 61 6.51 -2.94 -7.54
N LEU A 62 5.83 -3.07 -6.40
CA LEU A 62 4.42 -2.71 -6.28
C LEU A 62 4.18 -1.22 -6.59
N CYS A 63 5.04 -0.32 -6.10
CA CYS A 63 4.99 1.10 -6.44
C CYS A 63 5.04 1.33 -7.95
N ASN A 64 5.98 0.70 -8.65
CA ASN A 64 6.12 0.83 -10.10
C ASN A 64 4.90 0.30 -10.85
N LEU A 65 4.34 -0.83 -10.40
CA LEU A 65 3.14 -1.43 -10.98
C LEU A 65 1.87 -0.58 -10.77
N CYS A 66 1.85 0.39 -9.85
CA CYS A 66 0.80 1.40 -9.79
C CYS A 66 0.88 2.44 -10.93
N GLY A 67 1.96 2.47 -11.70
CA GLY A 67 2.25 3.49 -12.70
C GLY A 67 1.40 3.40 -13.97
N GLN A 68 0.92 2.21 -14.35
CA GLN A 68 0.17 1.99 -15.58
C GLN A 68 -1.23 1.43 -15.30
N PRO A 69 -2.27 1.81 -16.09
CA PRO A 69 -3.63 1.31 -15.90
C PRO A 69 -3.72 -0.23 -15.91
N SER A 70 -3.05 -0.87 -16.87
CA SER A 70 -3.10 -2.32 -17.04
C SER A 70 -2.46 -3.10 -15.87
N THR A 71 -1.40 -2.57 -15.27
CA THR A 71 -0.70 -3.20 -14.15
C THR A 71 -1.39 -2.94 -12.82
N ILE A 72 -2.00 -1.77 -12.61
CA ILE A 72 -2.82 -1.54 -11.42
C ILE A 72 -4.09 -2.40 -11.44
N ASP A 73 -4.71 -2.59 -12.61
CA ASP A 73 -5.85 -3.52 -12.76
C ASP A 73 -5.45 -4.95 -12.39
N TRP A 74 -4.21 -5.35 -12.71
CA TRP A 74 -3.67 -6.64 -12.30
C TRP A 74 -3.40 -6.72 -10.79
N LEU A 75 -2.85 -5.66 -10.18
CA LEU A 75 -2.64 -5.60 -8.72
C LEU A 75 -3.96 -5.66 -7.96
N MET A 76 -4.98 -4.94 -8.43
CA MET A 76 -6.29 -4.85 -7.79
C MET A 76 -7.26 -5.94 -8.26
N TYR A 77 -6.77 -6.96 -8.96
CA TYR A 77 -7.60 -8.06 -9.44
C TYR A 77 -8.16 -8.87 -8.25
N ILE A 78 -9.49 -8.96 -8.19
CA ILE A 78 -10.22 -9.52 -7.04
C ILE A 78 -10.60 -10.99 -7.20
N SER A 79 -10.48 -11.57 -8.41
CA SER A 79 -10.84 -12.97 -8.60
C SER A 79 -9.96 -13.87 -7.74
N GLU A 80 -10.63 -14.80 -7.07
CA GLU A 80 -9.98 -15.66 -6.09
C GLU A 80 -9.12 -16.73 -6.76
N TRP A 81 -7.95 -16.95 -6.17
CA TRP A 81 -7.05 -18.05 -6.46
C TRP A 81 -6.61 -18.70 -5.14
N PHE A 82 -6.03 -19.89 -5.22
CA PHE A 82 -5.69 -20.68 -4.03
C PHE A 82 -4.18 -20.91 -3.95
N GLU A 83 -3.63 -20.68 -2.77
CA GLU A 83 -2.25 -21.06 -2.44
C GLU A 83 -2.09 -22.59 -2.43
N GLU A 84 -0.86 -23.10 -2.45
CA GLU A 84 -0.56 -24.54 -2.40
C GLU A 84 -1.15 -25.24 -1.15
N ASN A 85 -1.35 -24.49 -0.05
CA ASN A 85 -1.98 -24.97 1.18
C ASN A 85 -3.52 -24.86 1.18
N GLY A 86 -4.13 -24.47 0.06
CA GLY A 86 -5.57 -24.32 -0.11
C GLY A 86 -6.16 -23.04 0.47
N GLN A 87 -5.35 -22.09 0.95
CA GLN A 87 -5.86 -20.81 1.44
C GLN A 87 -6.30 -19.92 0.27
N PRO A 88 -7.52 -19.35 0.32
CA PRO A 88 -8.02 -18.45 -0.72
C PRO A 88 -7.32 -17.10 -0.66
N ASN A 89 -7.01 -16.53 -1.81
CA ASN A 89 -6.33 -15.26 -1.95
C ASN A 89 -6.75 -14.52 -3.23
N SER A 90 -6.35 -13.26 -3.34
CA SER A 90 -6.48 -12.49 -4.58
C SER A 90 -5.31 -11.52 -4.70
N ASN A 91 -5.05 -11.00 -5.90
CA ASN A 91 -3.97 -10.03 -6.08
C ASN A 91 -4.21 -8.77 -5.24
N SER A 92 -5.47 -8.34 -5.15
CA SER A 92 -5.86 -7.21 -4.31
C SER A 92 -5.50 -7.48 -2.85
N ARG A 93 -5.91 -8.61 -2.28
CA ARG A 93 -5.61 -8.99 -0.88
C ARG A 93 -4.11 -9.02 -0.60
N VAL A 94 -3.31 -9.58 -1.51
CA VAL A 94 -1.84 -9.63 -1.38
C VAL A 94 -1.23 -8.22 -1.44
N THR A 95 -1.69 -7.38 -2.38
CA THR A 95 -1.21 -6.01 -2.55
C THR A 95 -1.49 -5.17 -1.30
N ILE A 96 -2.70 -5.26 -0.76
CA ILE A 96 -3.09 -4.54 0.46
C ILE A 96 -2.30 -5.02 1.67
N ARG A 97 -2.12 -6.35 1.83
CA ARG A 97 -1.26 -6.88 2.89
C ARG A 97 0.15 -6.32 2.81
N ALA A 98 0.76 -6.32 1.62
CA ALA A 98 2.11 -5.78 1.44
C ALA A 98 2.18 -4.28 1.75
N ALA A 99 1.18 -3.50 1.34
CA ALA A 99 1.11 -2.07 1.64
C ALA A 99 0.99 -1.80 3.16
N VAL A 100 0.10 -2.51 3.85
CA VAL A 100 -0.10 -2.37 5.30
C VAL A 100 1.16 -2.82 6.06
N HIS A 101 1.69 -3.99 5.73
CA HIS A 101 2.90 -4.54 6.37
C HIS A 101 4.08 -3.59 6.21
N THR A 102 4.37 -3.13 5.00
CA THR A 102 5.53 -2.26 4.74
C THR A 102 5.43 -0.91 5.44
N LEU A 103 4.22 -0.32 5.52
CA LEU A 103 3.97 0.92 6.25
C LEU A 103 4.19 0.76 7.77
N LEU A 104 3.66 -0.33 8.34
CA LEU A 104 3.64 -0.54 9.79
C LEU A 104 4.86 -1.31 10.33
N ASN A 105 5.78 -1.74 9.46
CA ASN A 105 7.00 -2.41 9.87
C ASN A 105 8.03 -1.42 10.43
N ASP A 106 8.20 -1.41 11.74
CA ASP A 106 9.09 -0.49 12.47
C ASP A 106 10.59 -0.87 12.43
N GLN A 107 10.94 -1.99 11.79
CA GLN A 107 12.32 -2.48 11.76
C GLN A 107 13.23 -1.70 10.79
N LEU A 108 12.65 -1.03 9.77
CA LEU A 108 13.41 -0.34 8.74
C LEU A 108 12.66 0.91 8.22
N THR A 109 13.22 2.09 8.49
CA THR A 109 12.60 3.37 8.10
C THR A 109 12.49 3.57 6.59
N THR A 110 13.43 3.03 5.80
CA THR A 110 13.35 3.07 4.33
C THR A 110 12.19 2.23 3.80
N LEU A 111 11.88 1.11 4.46
CA LEU A 111 10.74 0.27 4.14
C LEU A 111 9.42 0.99 4.41
N GLN A 112 9.28 1.62 5.59
CA GLN A 112 8.10 2.42 5.93
C GLN A 112 7.88 3.56 4.95
N ARG A 113 8.95 4.28 4.60
CA ARG A 113 8.88 5.36 3.61
C ARG A 113 8.38 4.85 2.25
N ASN A 114 8.86 3.68 1.81
CA ASN A 114 8.38 3.07 0.57
C ASN A 114 6.92 2.59 0.69
N GLY A 115 6.51 2.12 1.87
CA GLY A 115 5.10 1.80 2.19
C GLY A 115 4.19 3.02 2.07
N VAL A 116 4.63 4.20 2.53
CA VAL A 116 3.92 5.49 2.33
C VAL A 116 3.73 5.77 0.85
N TYR A 117 4.76 5.60 0.01
CA TYR A 117 4.64 5.80 -1.43
C TYR A 117 3.66 4.81 -2.08
N LEU A 118 3.67 3.54 -1.67
CA LEU A 118 2.74 2.55 -2.19
C LEU A 118 1.29 2.92 -1.86
N ILE A 119 1.00 3.25 -0.60
CA ILE A 119 -0.36 3.64 -0.18
C ILE A 119 -0.79 4.93 -0.86
N TYR A 120 0.10 5.91 -0.97
CA TYR A 120 -0.17 7.13 -1.72
C TYR A 120 -0.54 6.80 -3.18
N ASN A 121 0.25 5.98 -3.87
CA ASN A 121 -0.03 5.58 -5.24
C ASN A 121 -1.37 4.86 -5.39
N LEU A 122 -1.73 3.98 -4.45
CA LEU A 122 -3.03 3.31 -4.41
C LEU A 122 -4.18 4.30 -4.19
N SER A 123 -4.00 5.32 -3.34
CA SER A 123 -5.02 6.36 -3.09
C SER A 123 -5.34 7.24 -4.31
N LEU A 124 -4.44 7.29 -5.29
CA LEU A 124 -4.65 7.99 -6.55
C LEU A 124 -5.50 7.18 -7.56
N LYS A 125 -5.91 5.96 -7.19
CA LYS A 125 -6.65 5.02 -8.06
C LYS A 125 -8.07 4.83 -7.55
N GLU A 126 -8.91 4.27 -8.41
CA GLU A 126 -10.24 3.79 -8.02
C GLU A 126 -10.08 2.42 -7.34
N VAL A 127 -10.01 2.42 -6.01
CA VAL A 127 -10.01 1.20 -5.20
C VAL A 127 -11.39 0.97 -4.59
N PHE A 128 -11.68 -0.28 -4.21
CA PHE A 128 -12.91 -0.62 -3.51
C PHE A 128 -12.98 0.04 -2.13
N GLU A 129 -14.21 0.22 -1.64
CA GLU A 129 -14.48 0.87 -0.36
C GLU A 129 -13.80 0.14 0.81
N ASP A 130 -13.90 -1.18 0.88
CA ASP A 130 -13.24 -2.02 1.90
C ASP A 130 -11.72 -1.84 1.91
N VAL A 131 -11.11 -1.80 0.73
CA VAL A 131 -9.68 -1.51 0.56
C VAL A 131 -9.33 -0.12 1.08
N SER A 132 -10.13 0.89 0.78
CA SER A 132 -9.88 2.27 1.25
C SER A 132 -9.93 2.38 2.77
N ILE A 133 -10.84 1.66 3.42
CA ILE A 133 -11.00 1.59 4.89
C ILE A 133 -9.79 0.91 5.53
N GLU A 134 -9.34 -0.22 4.97
CA GLU A 134 -8.17 -0.96 5.47
C GLU A 134 -6.88 -0.14 5.36
N LEU A 135 -6.64 0.47 4.19
CA LEU A 135 -5.48 1.33 3.98
C LEU A 135 -5.53 2.59 4.85
N ALA A 136 -6.70 3.25 4.99
CA ALA A 136 -6.86 4.40 5.86
C ALA A 136 -6.54 4.06 7.32
N THR A 137 -6.96 2.86 7.78
CA THR A 137 -6.68 2.39 9.14
C THR A 137 -5.17 2.27 9.37
N ALA A 138 -4.44 1.67 8.42
CA ALA A 138 -2.98 1.56 8.51
C ALA A 138 -2.30 2.95 8.49
N VAL A 139 -2.75 3.89 7.66
CA VAL A 139 -2.21 5.26 7.64
C VAL A 139 -2.43 5.96 8.97
N LEU A 140 -3.63 5.86 9.55
CA LEU A 140 -3.92 6.46 10.86
C LEU A 140 -3.05 5.86 11.97
N GLN A 141 -2.85 4.54 11.97
CA GLN A 141 -1.93 3.85 12.88
C GLN A 141 -0.50 4.38 12.74
N TYR A 142 0.00 4.51 11.51
CA TYR A 142 1.34 5.06 11.25
C TYR A 142 1.50 6.51 11.73
N MET A 143 0.47 7.34 11.50
CA MET A 143 0.47 8.75 11.87
C MET A 143 0.42 9.04 13.38
N HIS A 144 0.20 8.03 14.23
CA HIS A 144 0.43 8.17 15.68
C HIS A 144 1.90 8.48 15.99
N SER A 145 2.82 8.03 15.14
CA SER A 145 4.24 8.40 15.21
C SER A 145 4.47 9.84 14.73
N ASP A 146 5.61 10.42 15.08
CA ASP A 146 6.03 11.71 14.53
C ASP A 146 6.70 11.54 13.18
N LEU A 147 5.96 11.95 12.14
CA LEU A 147 6.38 11.78 10.76
C LEU A 147 7.13 13.01 10.24
N PRO A 148 8.13 12.82 9.37
CA PRO A 148 8.66 13.88 8.53
C PRO A 148 7.55 14.55 7.69
N ASP A 149 7.70 15.85 7.44
CA ASP A 149 6.65 16.65 6.79
C ASP A 149 6.29 16.14 5.37
N ASP A 150 7.27 15.66 4.60
CA ASP A 150 7.01 15.09 3.28
C ASP A 150 6.13 13.84 3.36
N GLN A 151 6.38 12.96 4.33
CA GLN A 151 5.58 11.75 4.53
C GLN A 151 4.19 12.08 5.11
N ALA A 152 4.11 12.99 6.07
CA ALA A 152 2.84 13.45 6.62
C ALA A 152 1.93 14.03 5.54
N LEU A 153 2.49 14.80 4.59
CA LEU A 153 1.73 15.35 3.47
C LEU A 153 1.13 14.25 2.59
N LEU A 154 1.92 13.20 2.29
CA LEU A 154 1.45 12.06 1.51
C LEU A 154 0.36 11.28 2.23
N CYS A 155 0.54 11.02 3.53
CA CYS A 155 -0.47 10.34 4.37
C CYS A 155 -1.77 11.14 4.46
N LEU A 156 -1.71 12.45 4.69
CA LEU A 156 -2.89 13.33 4.70
C LEU A 156 -3.59 13.34 3.33
N THR A 157 -2.82 13.38 2.25
CA THR A 157 -3.39 13.31 0.89
C THR A 157 -4.12 11.98 0.68
N ALA A 158 -3.49 10.86 1.06
CA ALA A 158 -4.09 9.53 0.94
C ALA A 158 -5.37 9.41 1.77
N ILE A 159 -5.38 9.91 3.02
CA ILE A 159 -6.59 9.95 3.86
C ILE A 159 -7.70 10.75 3.17
N THR A 160 -7.43 11.95 2.68
CA THR A 160 -8.45 12.76 1.99
C THR A 160 -9.03 12.03 0.77
N ARG A 161 -8.18 11.33 0.00
CA ARG A 161 -8.62 10.49 -1.12
C ARG A 161 -9.50 9.34 -0.65
N PHE A 162 -9.15 8.64 0.44
CA PHE A 162 -9.97 7.56 0.98
C PHE A 162 -11.30 8.05 1.56
N ILE A 163 -11.36 9.26 2.13
CA ILE A 163 -12.64 9.90 2.53
C ILE A 163 -13.56 10.13 1.32
N GLU A 164 -13.01 10.43 0.14
CA GLU A 164 -13.84 10.58 -1.07
C GLU A 164 -14.42 9.24 -1.55
N ILE A 165 -13.72 8.13 -1.31
CA ILE A 165 -14.17 6.77 -1.66
C ILE A 165 -15.18 6.26 -0.63
N SER A 166 -14.87 6.36 0.66
CA SER A 166 -15.74 5.98 1.76
C SER A 166 -16.03 7.19 2.66
N SER A 167 -17.10 7.91 2.31
CA SER A 167 -17.43 9.20 2.93
C SER A 167 -17.96 9.13 4.36
N THR A 168 -18.22 7.92 4.86
CA THR A 168 -18.79 7.69 6.19
C THR A 168 -17.79 6.95 7.07
N ASP A 169 -17.28 5.80 6.61
CA ASP A 169 -16.49 4.92 7.46
C ASP A 169 -15.07 5.46 7.69
N VAL A 170 -14.42 6.01 6.67
CA VAL A 170 -13.07 6.61 6.84
C VAL A 170 -13.11 7.81 7.80
N PRO A 171 -14.03 8.81 7.66
CA PRO A 171 -14.19 9.84 8.68
C PRO A 171 -14.51 9.29 10.08
N ALA A 172 -15.30 8.22 10.18
CA ALA A 172 -15.63 7.61 11.47
C ALA A 172 -14.39 6.99 12.13
N LEU A 173 -13.54 6.32 11.34
CA LEU A 173 -12.24 5.81 11.78
C LEU A 173 -11.33 6.93 12.28
N ILE A 174 -11.26 8.07 11.58
CA ILE A 174 -10.48 9.23 12.03
C ILE A 174 -10.97 9.72 13.40
N LYS A 175 -12.30 9.82 13.58
CA LYS A 175 -12.89 10.25 14.85
C LYS A 175 -12.65 9.27 16.01
N MET A 176 -12.67 7.97 15.72
CA MET A 176 -12.60 6.92 16.75
C MET A 176 -11.17 6.47 17.09
N LEU A 177 -10.27 6.43 16.10
CA LEU A 177 -8.94 5.81 16.18
C LEU A 177 -7.82 6.75 15.73
N GLY A 178 -8.15 7.91 15.15
CA GLY A 178 -7.19 8.81 14.55
C GLY A 178 -6.28 9.47 15.58
N PRO A 179 -5.00 9.71 15.25
CA PRO A 179 -4.12 10.55 16.06
C PRO A 179 -4.58 12.01 16.02
N ASP A 180 -4.02 12.85 16.91
CA ASP A 180 -4.20 14.30 16.78
C ASP A 180 -3.50 14.82 15.53
N LEU A 181 -4.28 15.04 14.46
CA LEU A 181 -3.79 15.56 13.20
C LEU A 181 -3.42 17.06 13.26
N ASN A 182 -3.85 17.79 14.30
CA ASN A 182 -3.50 19.21 14.44
C ASN A 182 -2.01 19.44 14.68
N LYS A 183 -1.25 18.40 15.04
CA LYS A 183 0.22 18.47 15.14
C LYS A 183 0.90 18.84 13.82
N TYR A 184 0.21 18.73 12.69
CA TYR A 184 0.69 19.13 11.36
C TYR A 184 0.22 20.52 10.92
N LYS A 185 -0.60 21.21 11.72
CA LYS A 185 -1.15 22.53 11.40
C LYS A 185 -0.06 23.61 11.38
N GLY A 186 -0.10 24.49 10.39
CA GLY A 186 0.83 25.61 10.22
C GLY A 186 2.21 25.20 9.71
N LYS A 187 2.46 23.90 9.45
CA LYS A 187 3.71 23.43 8.86
C LYS A 187 3.79 23.70 7.35
N ASN A 188 2.67 23.60 6.65
CA ASN A 188 2.60 23.76 5.20
C ASN A 188 1.17 24.10 4.75
N GLU A 189 1.01 25.07 3.84
CA GLU A 189 -0.30 25.48 3.31
C GLU A 189 -1.11 24.32 2.69
N LYS A 190 -0.43 23.35 2.05
CA LYS A 190 -1.08 22.16 1.49
C LYS A 190 -1.61 21.25 2.59
N MET A 191 -0.85 21.05 3.66
CA MET A 191 -1.31 20.26 4.81
C MET A 191 -2.50 20.94 5.48
N ASP A 192 -2.45 22.26 5.67
CA ASP A 192 -3.55 23.01 6.28
C ASP A 192 -4.85 22.88 5.48
N LYS A 193 -4.76 22.88 4.14
CA LYS A 193 -5.91 22.62 3.27
C LYS A 193 -6.47 21.21 3.44
N LEU A 194 -5.59 20.19 3.47
CA LEU A 194 -6.01 18.80 3.67
C LEU A 194 -6.64 18.58 5.05
N LEU A 195 -6.05 19.15 6.10
CA LEU A 195 -6.59 19.10 7.46
C LEU A 195 -7.98 19.73 7.51
N ALA A 196 -8.16 20.92 6.91
CA ALA A 196 -9.47 21.56 6.86
C ALA A 196 -10.52 20.70 6.14
N MET A 197 -10.16 20.03 5.04
CA MET A 197 -11.06 19.09 4.34
C MET A 197 -11.42 17.88 5.20
N ILE A 198 -10.46 17.33 5.94
CA ILE A 198 -10.67 16.21 6.85
C ILE A 198 -11.60 16.63 7.99
N ASP A 199 -11.31 17.76 8.65
CA ASP A 199 -12.11 18.29 9.75
C ASP A 199 -13.56 18.57 9.32
N GLU A 200 -13.76 19.16 8.14
CA GLU A 200 -15.10 19.41 7.59
C GLU A 200 -15.89 18.10 7.43
N LYS A 201 -15.24 17.03 6.95
CA LYS A 201 -15.88 15.73 6.73
C LYS A 201 -16.17 15.02 8.04
N VAL A 202 -15.25 15.04 9.00
CA VAL A 202 -15.43 14.46 10.33
C VAL A 202 -16.55 15.19 11.10
N ALA A 203 -16.63 16.52 11.00
CA ALA A 203 -17.65 17.32 11.66
C ALA A 203 -19.09 17.05 11.15
N LYS A 204 -19.23 16.58 9.90
CA LYS A 204 -20.53 16.21 9.31
C LYS A 204 -21.06 14.86 9.80
N LEU A 205 -20.23 14.06 10.47
CA LEU A 205 -20.69 12.79 11.03
C LEU A 205 -21.71 13.03 12.14
N PRO A 206 -22.69 12.12 12.29
CA PRO A 206 -23.59 12.14 13.43
C PRO A 206 -22.77 12.19 14.73
N SER A 207 -23.16 13.10 15.62
CA SER A 207 -22.68 13.04 17.00
C SER A 207 -23.40 11.88 17.66
N PHE A 208 -22.70 10.77 17.89
CA PHE A 208 -23.20 9.73 18.78
C PHE A 208 -23.14 10.30 20.20
N SER A 209 -24.26 10.87 20.64
CA SER A 209 -24.55 11.27 22.02
C SER A 209 -24.93 10.06 22.86
#